data_AF-A0A517N3V4-F1
#
_entry.id   AF-A0A517N3V4-F1
#
_cell.length_a   1.000
_cell.length_b   1.000
_cell.length_c   1.000
_cell.angle_alpha   90.00
_cell.angle_beta   90.00
_cell.angle_gamma   90.00
#
_symmetry.space_group_name_H-M   'P 1'
#
loop_
_entity.id
_entity.type
_entity.pdbx_description
1 polymer ?
#
loop_
_entity_poly.entity_id
_entity_poly.type
_entity_poly.pdbx_seq_one_letter_code
_entity_poly.pdbx_strand_id
1 'polypeptide(L)'
;MRRTLADTQPRKRYRRQFDSMHLASLSTLGPNLFETPLPGHPMLGQLVLGQLVLGQLALGHLMLGLFGLFLIYQLVAEFMSRREERMWHRKDLTFASDSSTALRRQPPADANRVDTAPPPARIPDAGLEDGTWKGWRLLRIDAIVDESPDCRSFRFTAIPDSDGQPLPRFRAGQSILVAITDPATGKRVSRCYSLSGGPEEPHYRITVKRVPGGKVSNLLHDTAAVGDTIWVQAPRGGFHCNPQHDGDPLVLIAAGIGITPMLSMLLENLETSPQRPVHLFYQLRTPANAPFLESLRSVVARCSRTLPLNLHVFFSNPAEEPTQADDSIGRIDANHILTQVGQTNGECMICGPDQFMASIAAGLVTAGVPEDHVHYESFGGKSKGVGAIAAGSQDDAAGKSTERFQVRFAESDQAVTWTGSEESLLDLAEDAGVEIESSCRSGSCGACVCRLKRGTVAYDQPPEHDVDAGEVLMCVARPTSDVEIESTQ
;
A
#
# COMPACT_ATOMS: atom_id res chain seq x y z
N MET A 1 12.66 43.00 -42.67
CA MET A 1 14.04 42.65 -43.08
C MET A 1 14.44 41.40 -42.29
N ARG A 2 14.59 40.21 -42.90
CA ARG A 2 15.61 39.71 -43.85
C ARG A 2 17.01 39.46 -43.23
N ARG A 3 17.47 38.19 -43.38
CA ARG A 3 18.77 37.55 -43.08
C ARG A 3 18.80 36.81 -41.73
N THR A 4 18.73 35.48 -41.63
CA THR A 4 19.14 34.31 -42.48
C THR A 4 20.63 33.99 -42.44
N LEU A 5 20.95 32.79 -41.91
CA LEU A 5 22.04 31.81 -42.16
C LEU A 5 21.91 30.79 -41.00
N ALA A 6 21.65 29.48 -41.13
CA ALA A 6 22.25 28.42 -41.95
C ALA A 6 23.76 28.26 -41.67
N ASP A 7 24.34 27.11 -41.34
CA ASP A 7 23.80 25.72 -41.20
C ASP A 7 24.37 25.08 -39.90
N THR A 8 24.37 23.77 -39.57
CA THR A 8 24.19 22.51 -40.32
C THR A 8 23.55 21.42 -39.44
N GLN A 9 23.28 20.23 -40.00
CA GLN A 9 22.83 19.00 -39.33
C GLN A 9 23.81 17.83 -39.68
N PRO A 10 23.74 16.60 -39.09
CA PRO A 10 22.55 15.72 -39.18
C PRO A 10 22.24 14.82 -37.97
N ARG A 11 20.94 14.67 -37.66
CA ARG A 11 20.40 13.53 -36.89
C ARG A 11 20.06 12.38 -37.86
N LYS A 12 20.57 11.17 -37.64
CA LYS A 12 20.12 9.98 -38.40
C LYS A 12 18.82 9.41 -37.81
N ARG A 13 17.70 9.59 -38.53
CA ARG A 13 16.50 8.75 -38.37
C ARG A 13 16.76 7.38 -39.00
N TYR A 14 16.49 6.30 -38.26
CA TYR A 14 16.27 4.98 -38.85
C TYR A 14 14.76 4.65 -38.81
N ARG A 15 14.17 4.47 -39.99
CA ARG A 15 12.79 3.96 -40.18
C ARG A 15 12.78 3.17 -41.49
N ARG A 16 12.68 1.85 -41.38
CA ARG A 16 12.36 0.90 -42.48
C ARG A 16 11.51 -0.20 -41.83
N GLN A 17 10.26 -0.36 -42.24
CA GLN A 17 9.86 -1.22 -43.38
C GLN A 17 10.27 -2.68 -43.15
N PHE A 18 9.38 -3.41 -42.48
CA PHE A 18 9.17 -4.83 -42.74
C PHE A 18 8.02 -4.93 -43.73
N ASP A 19 8.29 -5.44 -44.94
CA ASP A 19 7.41 -6.35 -45.67
C ASP A 19 8.09 -6.89 -46.94
N SER A 20 7.71 -8.12 -47.30
CA SER A 20 7.91 -8.82 -48.58
C SER A 20 9.34 -8.96 -49.18
N MET A 21 9.96 -10.11 -48.91
CA MET A 21 10.78 -10.86 -49.90
C MET A 21 10.41 -12.35 -49.80
N HIS A 22 9.51 -12.83 -50.66
CA HIS A 22 9.80 -13.50 -51.93
C HIS A 22 10.59 -14.81 -51.81
N LEU A 23 9.85 -15.91 -51.94
CA LEU A 23 10.34 -17.24 -52.33
C LEU A 23 11.17 -17.14 -53.63
N ALA A 24 12.44 -17.53 -53.57
CA ALA A 24 13.32 -17.64 -54.73
C ALA A 24 14.11 -18.96 -54.72
N SER A 25 13.45 -20.01 -55.21
CA SER A 25 14.04 -21.10 -56.02
C SER A 25 15.48 -21.54 -55.71
N LEU A 26 15.68 -22.41 -54.71
CA LEU A 26 16.87 -23.26 -54.61
C LEU A 26 16.77 -24.40 -55.63
N SER A 27 17.06 -24.11 -56.90
CA SER A 27 16.96 -25.09 -58.00
C SER A 27 17.95 -24.84 -59.14
N THR A 28 19.24 -24.63 -58.82
CA THR A 28 20.33 -24.64 -59.83
C THR A 28 21.69 -24.92 -59.18
N LEU A 29 21.92 -26.17 -58.79
CA LEU A 29 23.25 -26.79 -58.67
C LEU A 29 23.06 -28.30 -58.84
N GLY A 30 23.30 -28.79 -60.07
CA GLY A 30 23.02 -30.17 -60.45
C GLY A 30 24.05 -31.16 -59.89
N PRO A 31 23.67 -32.45 -59.72
CA PRO A 31 24.59 -33.49 -59.29
C PRO A 31 25.44 -33.95 -60.48
N ASN A 32 26.64 -33.39 -60.68
CA ASN A 32 27.58 -33.86 -61.70
C ASN A 32 29.03 -33.39 -61.47
N LEU A 33 29.63 -33.83 -60.35
CA LEU A 33 31.08 -33.75 -60.12
C LEU A 33 31.58 -34.96 -59.31
N PHE A 34 31.39 -36.20 -59.82
CA PHE A 34 32.22 -37.37 -59.51
C PHE A 34 31.77 -38.59 -60.35
N GLU A 35 32.18 -38.68 -61.62
CA GLU A 35 32.26 -39.97 -62.32
C GLU A 35 33.16 -39.95 -63.58
N THR A 36 34.47 -39.71 -63.36
CA THR A 36 35.52 -40.20 -64.27
C THR A 36 36.68 -40.79 -63.45
N PRO A 37 36.96 -42.10 -63.57
CA PRO A 37 38.08 -42.70 -62.85
C PRO A 37 39.40 -42.42 -63.59
N LEU A 38 40.29 -41.64 -62.98
CA LEU A 38 41.68 -41.56 -63.42
C LEU A 38 42.42 -42.86 -63.04
N PRO A 39 43.00 -43.61 -64.01
CA PRO A 39 43.76 -44.81 -63.70
C PRO A 39 45.12 -44.43 -63.11
N GLY A 40 45.40 -44.85 -61.87
CA GLY A 40 46.73 -44.68 -61.28
C GLY A 40 46.82 -44.92 -59.77
N HIS A 41 46.08 -44.15 -58.96
CA HIS A 41 46.27 -44.15 -57.49
C HIS A 41 44.96 -44.02 -56.69
N PRO A 42 44.23 -45.12 -56.42
CA PRO A 42 43.01 -45.10 -55.60
C PRO A 42 43.24 -44.62 -54.15
N MET A 43 44.46 -44.80 -53.63
CA MET A 43 44.89 -44.32 -52.31
C MET A 43 44.80 -42.78 -52.15
N LEU A 44 45.06 -42.00 -53.21
CA LEU A 44 45.17 -40.54 -53.08
C LEU A 44 43.80 -39.88 -52.93
N GLY A 45 42.80 -40.34 -53.68
CA GLY A 45 41.43 -39.84 -53.61
C GLY A 45 40.75 -40.12 -52.26
N GLN A 46 40.98 -41.31 -51.71
CA GLN A 46 40.49 -41.66 -50.36
C GLN A 46 41.14 -40.80 -49.27
N LEU A 47 42.42 -40.44 -49.41
CA LEU A 47 43.10 -39.55 -48.46
C LEU A 47 42.48 -38.15 -48.43
N VAL A 48 42.24 -37.55 -49.61
CA VAL A 48 41.66 -36.21 -49.73
C VAL A 48 40.22 -36.18 -49.21
N LEU A 49 39.42 -37.20 -49.54
CA LEU A 49 38.05 -37.32 -49.02
C LEU A 49 38.04 -37.50 -47.49
N GLY A 50 38.95 -38.31 -46.96
CA GLY A 50 39.13 -38.50 -45.52
C GLY A 50 39.53 -37.20 -44.79
N GLN A 51 40.43 -36.40 -45.37
CA GLN A 51 40.81 -35.10 -44.83
C GLN A 51 39.65 -34.08 -44.84
N LEU A 52 38.82 -34.08 -45.88
CA LEU A 52 37.62 -33.23 -45.95
C LEU A 52 36.59 -33.63 -44.88
N VAL A 53 36.33 -34.92 -44.70
CA VAL A 53 35.41 -35.42 -43.65
C VAL A 53 35.94 -35.11 -42.26
N LEU A 54 37.24 -35.32 -42.00
CA LEU A 54 37.88 -34.93 -40.73
C LEU A 54 37.79 -33.42 -40.48
N GLY A 55 37.96 -32.59 -41.51
CA GLY A 55 37.81 -31.14 -41.43
C GLY A 55 36.37 -30.71 -41.09
N GLN A 56 35.37 -31.34 -41.71
CA GLN A 56 33.95 -31.09 -41.40
C GLN A 56 33.58 -31.52 -39.97
N LEU A 57 34.08 -32.67 -39.49
CA LEU A 57 33.89 -33.12 -38.11
C LEU A 57 34.55 -32.17 -37.11
N ALA A 58 35.78 -31.71 -37.38
CA ALA A 58 36.48 -30.73 -36.54
C ALA A 58 35.72 -29.39 -36.48
N LEU A 59 35.19 -28.91 -37.61
CA LEU A 59 34.36 -27.70 -37.65
C LEU A 59 33.04 -27.88 -36.88
N GLY A 60 32.41 -29.05 -36.99
CA GLY A 60 31.22 -29.41 -36.22
C GLY A 60 31.46 -29.41 -34.72
N HIS A 61 32.57 -30.00 -34.25
CA HIS A 61 32.97 -29.95 -32.84
C HIS A 61 33.27 -28.53 -32.35
N LEU A 62 33.90 -27.69 -33.18
CA LEU A 62 34.14 -26.27 -32.86
C LEU A 62 32.82 -25.51 -32.70
N MET A 63 31.86 -25.72 -33.60
CA MET A 63 30.54 -25.08 -33.56
C MET A 63 29.70 -25.57 -32.36
N LEU A 64 29.75 -26.86 -32.00
CA LEU A 64 29.14 -27.36 -30.76
C LEU A 64 29.80 -26.72 -29.52
N GLY A 65 31.12 -26.57 -29.52
CA GLY A 65 31.85 -25.91 -28.43
C GLY A 65 31.44 -24.45 -28.26
N LEU A 66 31.35 -23.69 -29.35
CA LEU A 66 30.89 -22.30 -29.34
C LEU A 66 29.42 -22.16 -28.93
N PHE A 67 28.54 -23.06 -29.38
CA PHE A 67 27.14 -23.09 -28.98
C PHE A 67 26.98 -23.44 -27.49
N GLY A 68 27.77 -24.39 -26.99
CA GLY A 68 27.86 -24.69 -25.55
C GLY A 68 28.35 -23.49 -24.74
N LEU A 69 29.37 -22.77 -25.22
CA LEU A 69 29.85 -21.54 -24.58
C LEU A 69 28.79 -20.43 -24.56
N PHE A 70 28.01 -20.30 -25.64
CA PHE A 70 26.90 -19.35 -25.73
C PHE A 70 25.76 -19.72 -24.77
N LEU A 71 25.37 -20.99 -24.67
CA LEU A 71 24.39 -21.45 -23.69
C LEU A 71 24.86 -21.24 -22.24
N ILE A 72 26.14 -21.51 -21.95
CA ILE A 72 26.74 -21.21 -20.63
C ILE A 72 26.72 -19.70 -20.38
N TYR A 73 27.05 -18.87 -21.37
CA TYR A 73 26.96 -17.42 -21.24
C TYR A 73 25.53 -16.95 -20.96
N GLN A 74 24.51 -17.47 -21.67
CA GLN A 74 23.11 -17.14 -21.42
C GLN A 74 22.67 -17.60 -20.02
N LEU A 75 23.01 -18.82 -19.61
CA LEU A 75 22.71 -19.32 -18.26
C LEU A 75 23.43 -18.53 -17.16
N VAL A 76 24.66 -18.08 -17.37
CA VAL A 76 25.40 -17.24 -16.43
C VAL A 76 24.84 -15.82 -16.42
N ALA A 77 24.49 -15.25 -17.56
CA ALA A 77 23.86 -13.93 -17.65
C ALA A 77 22.48 -13.93 -16.98
N GLU A 78 21.65 -14.95 -17.21
CA GLU A 78 20.35 -15.10 -16.55
C GLU A 78 20.50 -15.43 -15.06
N PHE A 79 21.49 -16.25 -14.67
CA PHE A 79 21.80 -16.48 -13.25
C PHE A 79 22.28 -15.21 -12.57
N MET A 80 23.08 -14.38 -13.24
CA MET A 80 23.57 -13.09 -12.73
C MET A 80 22.45 -12.06 -12.67
N SER A 81 21.56 -11.96 -13.68
CA SER A 81 20.35 -11.12 -13.64
C SER A 81 19.45 -11.54 -12.48
N ARG A 82 19.08 -12.82 -12.41
CA ARG A 82 18.31 -13.38 -11.28
C ARG A 82 19.06 -13.31 -9.96
N ARG A 83 20.38 -13.04 -9.93
CA ARG A 83 21.15 -12.83 -8.70
C ARG A 83 21.19 -11.36 -8.33
N GLU A 84 21.26 -10.43 -9.28
CA GLU A 84 21.12 -8.99 -9.07
C GLU A 84 19.68 -8.65 -8.63
N GLU A 85 18.66 -9.22 -9.27
CA GLU A 85 17.27 -9.20 -8.82
C GLU A 85 17.10 -9.73 -7.38
N ARG A 86 17.89 -10.76 -7.00
CA ARG A 86 17.92 -11.34 -5.63
C ARG A 86 18.99 -10.74 -4.71
N MET A 87 19.73 -9.70 -5.15
CA MET A 87 20.64 -8.94 -4.29
C MET A 87 19.93 -7.78 -3.58
N TRP A 88 18.61 -7.68 -3.73
CA TRP A 88 17.76 -7.01 -2.76
C TRP A 88 17.74 -7.78 -1.44
N HIS A 89 18.65 -7.43 -0.53
CA HIS A 89 18.51 -7.86 0.84
C HIS A 89 17.42 -7.03 1.53
N ARG A 90 16.55 -7.68 2.29
CA ARG A 90 15.55 -7.05 3.17
C ARG A 90 16.16 -6.00 4.12
N LYS A 91 17.47 -6.09 4.38
CA LYS A 91 18.31 -5.12 5.10
C LYS A 91 18.39 -3.75 4.41
N ASP A 92 18.24 -3.69 3.10
CA ASP A 92 18.25 -2.44 2.32
C ASP A 92 16.87 -1.76 2.29
N LEU A 93 15.83 -2.46 2.78
CA LEU A 93 14.47 -1.95 3.02
C LEU A 93 14.19 -1.70 4.51
N THR A 94 15.18 -1.84 5.40
CA THR A 94 14.94 -1.51 6.81
C THR A 94 14.75 -0.01 6.98
N PHE A 95 13.49 0.40 7.15
CA PHE A 95 13.09 1.68 7.71
C PHE A 95 13.45 1.81 9.21
N ALA A 96 14.15 0.83 9.78
CA ALA A 96 14.88 1.02 11.01
C ALA A 96 15.96 2.07 10.77
N SER A 97 15.85 3.21 11.47
CA SER A 97 16.96 4.11 11.69
C SER A 97 18.21 3.30 12.05
N ASP A 98 19.36 3.60 11.42
CA ASP A 98 20.64 3.19 11.99
C ASP A 98 20.65 3.56 13.47
N SER A 99 21.12 2.65 14.31
CA SER A 99 20.92 2.70 15.76
C SER A 99 21.77 3.76 16.47
N SER A 100 22.23 4.77 15.72
CA SER A 100 23.04 5.92 16.14
C SER A 100 22.23 7.22 16.31
N THR A 101 21.06 7.36 15.69
CA THR A 101 20.20 8.59 15.81
C THR A 101 18.84 8.35 16.45
N ALA A 102 18.42 7.10 16.64
CA ALA A 102 17.26 6.82 17.48
C ALA A 102 17.51 7.35 18.91
N LEU A 103 16.72 8.35 19.34
CA LEU A 103 16.63 8.79 20.73
C LEU A 103 15.99 7.66 21.55
N ARG A 104 16.78 6.62 21.85
CA ARG A 104 16.36 5.44 22.60
C ARG A 104 16.17 5.82 24.06
N ARG A 105 15.00 6.43 24.33
CA ARG A 105 14.56 6.79 25.67
C ARG A 105 14.66 5.54 26.53
N GLN A 106 15.41 5.61 27.63
CA GLN A 106 15.41 4.51 28.59
C GLN A 106 13.97 4.25 29.03
N PRO A 107 13.53 2.99 29.13
CA PRO A 107 12.24 2.68 29.70
C PRO A 107 12.13 3.33 31.09
N PRO A 108 10.96 3.89 31.48
CA PRO A 108 10.73 4.27 32.87
C PRO A 108 10.95 3.04 33.76
N ALA A 109 11.28 3.26 35.04
CA ALA A 109 11.69 2.20 35.99
C ALA A 109 10.60 1.14 36.33
N ASP A 110 9.50 1.13 35.56
CA ASP A 110 8.25 0.41 35.79
C ASP A 110 7.73 -0.23 34.49
N ALA A 111 8.59 -0.41 33.47
CA ALA A 111 8.25 -0.81 32.09
C ALA A 111 7.93 -2.32 31.89
N ASN A 112 7.14 -2.87 32.79
CA ASN A 112 6.47 -4.18 32.66
C ASN A 112 4.99 -4.01 33.03
N ARG A 113 4.36 -2.91 32.60
CA ARG A 113 2.93 -2.68 32.85
C ARG A 113 2.12 -3.57 31.91
N VAL A 114 1.64 -4.67 32.48
CA VAL A 114 0.53 -5.41 31.91
C VAL A 114 -0.72 -4.55 32.04
N ASP A 115 -1.51 -4.40 30.97
CA ASP A 115 -2.87 -3.87 31.08
C ASP A 115 -3.75 -4.95 31.73
N THR A 116 -3.74 -4.99 33.07
CA THR A 116 -4.39 -6.04 33.88
C THR A 116 -5.91 -5.94 33.93
N ALA A 117 -6.52 -5.00 33.19
CA ALA A 117 -7.98 -4.91 33.09
C ALA A 117 -8.53 -6.19 32.43
N PRO A 118 -9.56 -6.83 33.01
CA PRO A 118 -10.10 -8.09 32.51
C PRO A 118 -10.57 -7.94 31.05
N PRO A 119 -10.48 -9.01 30.25
CA PRO A 119 -10.84 -8.93 28.84
C PRO A 119 -12.35 -8.68 28.67
N PRO A 120 -12.78 -7.93 27.64
CA PRO A 120 -14.14 -8.07 27.14
C PRO A 120 -14.37 -9.54 26.74
N ALA A 121 -15.63 -9.99 26.72
CA ALA A 121 -15.98 -11.40 26.56
C ALA A 121 -15.20 -12.08 25.41
N ARG A 122 -14.33 -13.04 25.74
CA ARG A 122 -13.56 -13.81 24.76
C ARG A 122 -14.52 -14.63 23.91
N ILE A 123 -14.83 -14.15 22.71
CA ILE A 123 -15.54 -14.95 21.69
C ILE A 123 -14.59 -16.09 21.30
N PRO A 124 -15.00 -17.36 21.39
CA PRO A 124 -14.15 -18.48 21.00
C PRO A 124 -13.76 -18.40 19.51
N ASP A 125 -12.52 -18.74 19.19
CA ASP A 125 -12.05 -18.85 17.79
C ASP A 125 -12.74 -20.04 17.10
N ALA A 126 -13.89 -19.78 16.49
CA ALA A 126 -14.58 -20.70 15.62
C ALA A 126 -14.08 -20.52 14.17
N GLY A 127 -13.03 -21.27 13.81
CA GLY A 127 -12.70 -21.63 12.43
C GLY A 127 -12.55 -20.48 11.42
N LEU A 128 -11.59 -19.57 11.63
CA LEU A 128 -11.19 -18.59 10.61
C LEU A 128 -10.12 -19.20 9.69
N GLU A 129 -10.38 -19.24 8.39
CA GLU A 129 -9.58 -20.01 7.41
C GLU A 129 -8.16 -19.44 7.16
N ASP A 130 -7.90 -18.17 7.53
CA ASP A 130 -6.63 -17.46 7.29
C ASP A 130 -5.74 -17.27 8.55
N GLY A 131 -6.07 -17.91 9.69
CA GLY A 131 -5.28 -17.78 10.93
C GLY A 131 -5.37 -16.41 11.62
N THR A 132 -6.38 -15.61 11.25
CA THR A 132 -6.77 -14.39 11.98
C THR A 132 -7.51 -14.73 13.29
N TRP A 133 -7.72 -13.75 14.17
CA TRP A 133 -8.36 -13.98 15.49
C TRP A 133 -9.63 -13.13 15.66
N LYS A 134 -10.61 -13.63 16.43
CA LYS A 134 -11.80 -12.84 16.80
C LYS A 134 -11.56 -11.99 18.04
N GLY A 135 -12.18 -10.80 18.09
CA GLY A 135 -12.11 -9.89 19.23
C GLY A 135 -10.71 -9.30 19.47
N TRP A 136 -10.34 -9.18 20.76
CA TRP A 136 -9.14 -8.51 21.22
C TRP A 136 -8.05 -9.50 21.66
N ARG A 137 -6.83 -9.32 21.16
CA ARG A 137 -5.62 -10.06 21.53
C ARG A 137 -4.61 -9.10 22.16
N LEU A 138 -3.88 -9.58 23.16
CA LEU A 138 -2.85 -8.79 23.85
C LEU A 138 -1.51 -8.97 23.13
N LEU A 139 -0.91 -7.87 22.66
CA LEU A 139 0.41 -7.84 22.01
C LEU A 139 1.41 -7.06 22.88
N ARG A 140 2.71 -7.29 22.69
CA ARG A 140 3.78 -6.57 23.39
C ARG A 140 4.37 -5.47 22.52
N ILE A 141 4.56 -4.27 23.08
CA ILE A 141 5.32 -3.19 22.47
C ILE A 141 6.82 -3.52 22.60
N ASP A 142 7.48 -3.91 21.50
CA ASP A 142 8.90 -4.29 21.53
C ASP A 142 9.83 -3.18 21.00
N ALA A 143 9.29 -2.19 20.28
CA ALA A 143 9.99 -0.96 19.91
C ALA A 143 9.05 0.24 19.79
N ILE A 144 9.59 1.42 20.10
CA ILE A 144 9.00 2.73 19.80
C ILE A 144 10.10 3.57 19.15
N VAL A 145 9.78 4.26 18.05
CA VAL A 145 10.72 5.11 17.29
C VAL A 145 10.07 6.46 17.01
N ASP A 146 10.78 7.57 17.28
CA ASP A 146 10.37 8.91 16.85
C ASP A 146 10.68 9.08 15.35
N GLU A 147 9.65 9.18 14.51
CA GLU A 147 9.78 9.34 13.05
C GLU A 147 9.77 10.82 12.63
N SER A 148 9.11 11.67 13.43
CA SER A 148 9.13 13.14 13.35
C SER A 148 8.81 13.71 14.73
N PRO A 149 8.97 15.04 14.96
CA PRO A 149 8.62 15.67 16.24
C PRO A 149 7.18 15.43 16.71
N ASP A 150 6.27 15.09 15.80
CA ASP A 150 4.86 14.80 16.06
C ASP A 150 4.42 13.37 15.74
N CYS A 151 5.28 12.48 15.25
CA CYS A 151 4.91 11.11 14.84
C CYS A 151 5.83 10.03 15.43
N ARG A 152 5.23 8.94 15.92
CA ARG A 152 5.95 7.78 16.47
C ARG A 152 5.50 6.47 15.85
N SER A 153 6.47 5.64 15.47
CA SER A 153 6.23 4.23 15.18
C SER A 153 6.12 3.43 16.47
N PHE A 154 5.14 2.53 16.55
CA PHE A 154 4.98 1.53 17.61
C PHE A 154 5.00 0.15 16.97
N ARG A 155 5.83 -0.74 17.50
CA ARG A 155 5.99 -2.10 16.99
C ARG A 155 5.43 -3.12 17.97
N PHE A 156 4.61 -4.03 17.47
CA PHE A 156 3.87 -5.01 18.26
C PHE A 156 4.28 -6.43 17.86
N THR A 157 4.61 -7.25 18.86
CA THR A 157 4.91 -8.68 18.70
C THR A 157 3.93 -9.55 19.48
N ALA A 158 3.74 -10.79 19.03
CA ALA A 158 2.99 -11.79 19.79
C ALA A 158 3.66 -12.07 21.15
N ILE A 159 2.86 -12.27 22.19
CA ILE A 159 3.37 -12.66 23.52
C ILE A 159 3.55 -14.19 23.54
N PRO A 160 4.78 -14.71 23.78
CA PRO A 160 5.03 -16.15 23.74
C PRO A 160 4.17 -16.96 24.72
N ASP A 161 3.91 -16.41 25.91
CA ASP A 161 3.31 -17.14 27.03
C ASP A 161 1.78 -17.00 27.13
N SER A 162 1.12 -16.18 26.28
CA SER A 162 -0.36 -16.03 26.29
C SER A 162 -1.04 -16.93 25.27
N ASP A 163 -0.57 -16.90 24.01
CA ASP A 163 -1.13 -17.69 22.91
C ASP A 163 -0.05 -18.34 22.03
N GLY A 164 1.21 -17.87 22.09
CA GLY A 164 2.37 -18.44 21.38
C GLY A 164 2.36 -18.37 19.84
N GLN A 165 1.19 -18.23 19.22
CA GLN A 165 1.04 -18.20 17.76
C GLN A 165 1.69 -16.95 17.14
N PRO A 166 2.29 -17.07 15.95
CA PRO A 166 2.70 -15.92 15.14
C PRO A 166 1.58 -14.88 14.96
N LEU A 167 1.97 -13.68 14.54
CA LEU A 167 0.99 -12.75 13.99
C LEU A 167 0.61 -13.22 12.57
N PRO A 168 -0.69 -13.25 12.21
CA PRO A 168 -1.10 -13.52 10.84
C PRO A 168 -0.58 -12.44 9.89
N ARG A 169 -0.42 -12.80 8.62
CA ARG A 169 -0.14 -11.85 7.55
C ARG A 169 -1.34 -10.91 7.36
N PHE A 170 -1.09 -9.79 6.72
CA PHE A 170 -2.09 -8.78 6.36
C PHE A 170 -1.85 -8.33 4.92
N ARG A 171 -2.83 -7.71 4.28
CA ARG A 171 -2.65 -7.07 2.96
C ARG A 171 -2.16 -5.64 3.15
N ALA A 172 -1.21 -5.18 2.34
CA ALA A 172 -0.65 -3.85 2.54
C ALA A 172 -1.69 -2.74 2.43
N GLY A 173 -1.73 -1.86 3.42
CA GLY A 173 -2.76 -0.82 3.56
C GLY A 173 -3.87 -1.15 4.57
N GLN A 174 -4.01 -2.42 4.99
CA GLN A 174 -4.91 -2.78 6.08
C GLN A 174 -4.55 -2.08 7.40
N SER A 175 -5.56 -1.94 8.26
CA SER A 175 -5.47 -1.28 9.56
C SER A 175 -5.77 -2.24 10.72
N ILE A 176 -5.25 -1.92 11.90
CA ILE A 176 -5.59 -2.60 13.16
C ILE A 176 -6.28 -1.64 14.13
N LEU A 177 -7.23 -2.17 14.90
CA LEU A 177 -7.73 -1.47 16.09
C LEU A 177 -6.76 -1.66 17.24
N VAL A 178 -6.35 -0.55 17.85
CA VAL A 178 -5.47 -0.50 19.01
C VAL A 178 -6.20 0.19 20.15
N ALA A 179 -6.24 -0.46 21.31
CA ALA A 179 -6.90 0.05 22.50
C ALA A 179 -5.93 0.15 23.68
N ILE A 180 -6.02 1.29 24.37
CA ILE A 180 -5.18 1.65 25.52
C ILE A 180 -6.08 2.09 26.69
N THR A 181 -5.71 1.69 27.90
CA THR A 181 -6.40 2.12 29.12
C THR A 181 -5.94 3.52 29.50
N ASP A 182 -6.89 4.45 29.62
CA ASP A 182 -6.67 5.82 30.06
C ASP A 182 -6.44 5.83 31.59
N PRO A 183 -5.23 6.16 32.08
CA PRO A 183 -4.91 6.08 33.51
C PRO A 183 -5.66 7.13 34.36
N ALA A 184 -6.23 8.17 33.74
CA ALA A 184 -7.00 9.18 34.47
C ALA A 184 -8.46 8.75 34.72
N THR A 185 -9.02 7.88 33.87
CA THR A 185 -10.43 7.45 33.96
C THR A 185 -10.60 5.95 34.23
N GLY A 186 -9.55 5.14 34.08
CA GLY A 186 -9.60 3.68 34.13
C GLY A 186 -10.35 3.04 32.95
N LYS A 187 -10.91 3.85 32.03
CA LYS A 187 -11.63 3.37 30.85
C LYS A 187 -10.64 3.01 29.73
N ARG A 188 -10.92 1.94 29.01
CA ARG A 188 -10.25 1.64 27.75
C ARG A 188 -10.75 2.60 26.67
N VAL A 189 -9.86 2.97 25.74
CA VAL A 189 -10.22 3.72 24.54
C VAL A 189 -9.51 3.17 23.30
N SER A 190 -10.25 2.97 22.20
CA SER A 190 -9.72 2.41 20.96
C SER A 190 -9.57 3.41 19.81
N ARG A 191 -8.60 3.22 18.91
CA ARG A 191 -8.55 3.84 17.57
C ARG A 191 -7.96 2.87 16.55
N CYS A 192 -8.38 3.05 15.30
CA CYS A 192 -7.86 2.33 14.14
C CYS A 192 -6.61 3.03 13.61
N TYR A 193 -5.59 2.26 13.23
CA TYR A 193 -4.35 2.76 12.62
C TYR A 193 -3.92 1.83 11.49
N SER A 194 -3.61 2.41 10.32
CA SER A 194 -3.04 1.67 9.19
C SER A 194 -1.71 1.03 9.59
N LEU A 195 -1.53 -0.22 9.17
CA LEU A 195 -0.24 -0.88 9.24
C LEU A 195 0.72 -0.17 8.28
N SER A 196 1.93 0.06 8.78
CA SER A 196 2.99 0.84 8.15
C SER A 196 4.30 0.06 8.04
N GLY A 197 4.30 -1.21 8.44
CA GLY A 197 5.35 -2.20 8.14
C GLY A 197 5.02 -3.01 6.89
N GLY A 198 5.95 -3.85 6.45
CA GLY A 198 5.73 -4.81 5.37
C GLY A 198 4.90 -6.04 5.81
N PRO A 199 3.98 -6.57 4.97
CA PRO A 199 3.20 -7.79 5.25
C PRO A 199 3.99 -9.02 5.72
N GLU A 200 5.24 -9.16 5.28
CA GLU A 200 6.12 -10.29 5.63
C GLU A 200 6.89 -10.07 6.95
N GLU A 201 6.65 -8.98 7.69
CA GLU A 201 7.31 -8.70 8.97
C GLU A 201 6.75 -9.58 10.10
N PRO A 202 7.58 -10.10 11.03
CA PRO A 202 7.12 -10.92 12.15
C PRO A 202 6.45 -10.09 13.27
N HIS A 203 6.08 -8.86 12.96
CA HIS A 203 5.58 -7.83 13.87
C HIS A 203 4.64 -6.90 13.10
N TYR A 204 3.73 -6.26 13.80
CA TYR A 204 2.96 -5.14 13.25
C TYR A 204 3.64 -3.83 13.61
N ARG A 205 3.63 -2.86 12.68
CA ARG A 205 4.06 -1.48 12.94
C ARG A 205 2.93 -0.52 12.60
N ILE A 206 2.52 0.30 13.55
CA ILE A 206 1.69 1.48 13.28
C ILE A 206 2.52 2.74 13.46
N THR A 207 2.16 3.82 12.77
CA THR A 207 2.77 5.14 13.01
C THR A 207 1.70 6.14 13.41
N VAL A 208 1.83 6.69 14.61
CA VAL A 208 0.81 7.53 15.24
C VAL A 208 1.29 8.97 15.27
N LYS A 209 0.57 9.83 14.55
CA LYS A 209 0.69 11.28 14.70
C LYS A 209 -0.03 11.74 15.97
N ARG A 210 0.65 12.56 16.79
CA ARG A 210 0.07 13.28 17.92
C ARG A 210 -0.90 14.35 17.40
N VAL A 211 -2.17 14.21 17.74
CA VAL A 211 -3.22 15.17 17.35
C VAL A 211 -3.55 16.05 18.56
N PRO A 212 -3.48 17.39 18.48
CA PRO A 212 -3.91 18.26 19.58
C PRO A 212 -5.34 17.94 20.03
N GLY A 213 -5.53 17.65 21.33
CA GLY A 213 -6.83 17.23 21.89
C GLY A 213 -7.26 15.79 21.59
N GLY A 214 -6.54 15.03 20.76
CA GLY A 214 -6.89 13.64 20.43
C GLY A 214 -6.58 12.65 21.56
N LYS A 215 -7.59 11.94 22.08
CA LYS A 215 -7.44 11.09 23.28
C LYS A 215 -6.39 9.97 23.11
N VAL A 216 -6.59 9.03 22.20
CA VAL A 216 -5.70 7.85 22.05
C VAL A 216 -4.31 8.22 21.52
N SER A 217 -4.18 9.19 20.62
CA SER A 217 -2.88 9.59 20.09
C SER A 217 -1.99 10.31 21.11
N ASN A 218 -2.56 11.09 22.04
CA ASN A 218 -1.78 11.63 23.16
C ASN A 218 -1.45 10.53 24.19
N LEU A 219 -2.39 9.64 24.52
CA LEU A 219 -2.12 8.51 25.43
C LEU A 219 -0.93 7.65 24.92
N LEU A 220 -0.95 7.22 23.65
CA LEU A 220 0.16 6.47 23.05
C LEU A 220 1.49 7.24 23.09
N HIS A 221 1.48 8.57 22.93
CA HIS A 221 2.69 9.39 22.99
C HIS A 221 3.19 9.66 24.42
N ASP A 222 2.30 9.71 25.40
CA ASP A 222 2.62 10.15 26.76
C ASP A 222 2.82 9.00 27.75
N THR A 223 2.12 7.87 27.57
CA THR A 223 2.08 6.78 28.57
C THR A 223 2.68 5.46 28.11
N ALA A 224 2.69 5.14 26.82
CA ALA A 224 3.15 3.84 26.32
C ALA A 224 4.69 3.73 26.28
N ALA A 225 5.22 2.61 26.76
CA ALA A 225 6.64 2.29 26.80
C ALA A 225 6.96 0.94 26.12
N VAL A 226 8.23 0.74 25.75
CA VAL A 226 8.73 -0.57 25.32
C VAL A 226 8.71 -1.52 26.52
N GLY A 227 8.10 -2.70 26.33
CA GLY A 227 7.84 -3.69 27.38
C GLY A 227 6.34 -3.82 27.70
N ASP A 228 5.58 -2.73 27.55
CA ASP A 228 4.15 -2.70 27.86
C ASP A 228 3.34 -3.63 26.93
N THR A 229 2.15 -4.02 27.40
CA THR A 229 1.20 -4.80 26.62
C THR A 229 0.02 -3.95 26.17
N ILE A 230 -0.48 -4.18 24.96
CA ILE A 230 -1.55 -3.39 24.36
C ILE A 230 -2.59 -4.29 23.67
N TRP A 231 -3.85 -3.89 23.71
CA TRP A 231 -4.95 -4.65 23.11
C TRP A 231 -5.12 -4.30 21.64
N VAL A 232 -5.15 -5.33 20.80
CA VAL A 232 -5.21 -5.21 19.34
C VAL A 232 -6.30 -6.13 18.79
N GLN A 233 -7.09 -5.67 17.81
CA GLN A 233 -7.88 -6.57 16.97
C GLN A 233 -7.15 -6.87 15.65
N ALA A 234 -7.49 -8.00 15.02
CA ALA A 234 -6.85 -8.47 13.80
C ALA A 234 -6.88 -7.42 12.66
N PRO A 235 -5.91 -7.46 11.73
CA PRO A 235 -5.88 -6.57 10.56
C PRO A 235 -7.15 -6.67 9.71
N ARG A 236 -7.68 -5.53 9.26
CA ARG A 236 -8.89 -5.41 8.42
C ARG A 236 -8.83 -4.21 7.47
N GLY A 237 -9.79 -4.14 6.56
CA GLY A 237 -9.98 -3.05 5.58
C GLY A 237 -9.72 -3.50 4.14
N GLY A 238 -10.45 -2.90 3.20
CA GLY A 238 -10.34 -3.11 1.75
C GLY A 238 -9.36 -2.18 1.03
N PHE A 239 -8.77 -1.20 1.73
CA PHE A 239 -7.78 -0.28 1.15
C PHE A 239 -6.41 -0.95 0.96
N HIS A 240 -6.33 -1.86 0.00
CA HIS A 240 -5.10 -2.54 -0.42
C HIS A 240 -5.01 -2.56 -1.95
N CYS A 241 -3.80 -2.70 -2.50
CA CYS A 241 -3.62 -2.84 -3.95
C CYS A 241 -4.22 -4.16 -4.46
N ASN A 242 -4.54 -4.20 -5.75
CA ASN A 242 -4.86 -5.40 -6.49
C ASN A 242 -3.56 -6.22 -6.70
N PRO A 243 -3.53 -7.51 -6.29
CA PRO A 243 -2.37 -8.37 -6.56
C PRO A 243 -2.20 -8.69 -8.05
N GLN A 244 -3.21 -8.45 -8.88
CA GLN A 244 -3.14 -8.59 -10.33
C GLN A 244 -2.88 -7.21 -10.96
N HIS A 245 -1.74 -7.08 -11.66
CA HIS A 245 -1.37 -5.89 -12.42
C HIS A 245 -0.78 -6.30 -13.77
N ASP A 246 -1.15 -5.59 -14.83
CA ASP A 246 -0.70 -5.88 -16.20
C ASP A 246 0.61 -5.14 -16.56
N GLY A 247 1.46 -4.89 -15.55
CA GLY A 247 2.69 -4.09 -15.66
C GLY A 247 2.47 -2.57 -15.55
N ASP A 248 1.22 -2.12 -15.39
CA ASP A 248 0.88 -0.73 -15.11
C ASP A 248 1.50 -0.23 -13.78
N PRO A 249 1.87 1.06 -13.68
CA PRO A 249 2.50 1.61 -12.49
C PRO A 249 1.59 1.52 -11.25
N LEU A 250 2.22 1.51 -10.07
CA LEU A 250 1.57 1.76 -8.80
C LEU A 250 1.81 3.22 -8.41
N VAL A 251 0.73 4.00 -8.29
CA VAL A 251 0.78 5.43 -7.97
C VAL A 251 0.32 5.64 -6.54
N LEU A 252 1.25 5.90 -5.63
CA LEU A 252 1.02 6.07 -4.20
C LEU A 252 1.04 7.55 -3.86
N ILE A 253 -0.03 8.08 -3.26
CA ILE A 253 -0.23 9.53 -3.07
C ILE A 253 -0.57 9.83 -1.60
N ALA A 254 0.43 10.27 -0.85
CA ALA A 254 0.32 10.54 0.58
C ALA A 254 0.28 12.05 0.89
N ALA A 255 -0.51 12.44 1.89
CA ALA A 255 -0.35 13.71 2.59
C ALA A 255 -0.17 13.53 4.11
N GLY A 256 0.94 14.03 4.65
CA GLY A 256 1.23 13.99 6.08
C GLY A 256 1.35 12.56 6.63
N ILE A 257 0.48 12.18 7.56
CA ILE A 257 0.49 10.83 8.15
C ILE A 257 -0.16 9.76 7.25
N GLY A 258 -0.87 10.15 6.17
CA GLY A 258 -1.38 9.22 5.15
C GLY A 258 -0.29 8.45 4.39
N ILE A 259 0.99 8.70 4.70
CA ILE A 259 2.11 7.86 4.29
C ILE A 259 2.05 6.44 4.86
N THR A 260 1.30 6.18 5.94
CA THR A 260 1.29 4.86 6.61
C THR A 260 0.84 3.70 5.73
N PRO A 261 -0.35 3.69 5.10
CA PRO A 261 -0.73 2.62 4.18
C PRO A 261 0.17 2.60 2.94
N MET A 262 0.56 3.77 2.42
CA MET A 262 1.43 3.87 1.24
C MET A 262 2.80 3.22 1.46
N LEU A 263 3.37 3.36 2.66
CA LEU A 263 4.64 2.74 3.04
C LEU A 263 4.53 1.22 3.10
N SER A 264 3.39 0.70 3.58
CA SER A 264 3.12 -0.73 3.56
C SER A 264 3.00 -1.25 2.13
N MET A 265 2.26 -0.56 1.25
CA MET A 265 2.07 -0.92 -0.17
C MET A 265 3.40 -0.88 -0.94
N LEU A 266 4.24 0.13 -0.67
CA LEU A 266 5.59 0.22 -1.21
C LEU A 266 6.44 -0.98 -0.79
N LEU A 267 6.42 -1.35 0.50
CA LEU A 267 7.17 -2.50 1.03
C LEU A 267 6.71 -3.82 0.39
N GLU A 268 5.41 -4.06 0.31
CA GLU A 268 4.85 -5.25 -0.36
C GLU A 268 5.21 -5.29 -1.84
N ASN A 269 5.11 -4.18 -2.58
CA ASN A 269 5.49 -4.14 -3.99
C ASN A 269 6.99 -4.41 -4.19
N LEU A 270 7.87 -3.86 -3.35
CA LEU A 270 9.32 -4.09 -3.45
C LEU A 270 9.71 -5.54 -3.14
N GLU A 271 8.93 -6.26 -2.31
CA GLU A 271 9.16 -7.68 -2.03
C GLU A 271 8.50 -8.62 -3.07
N THR A 272 7.30 -8.29 -3.59
CA THR A 272 6.48 -9.19 -4.43
C THR A 272 6.52 -8.88 -5.93
N SER A 273 6.59 -7.60 -6.29
CA SER A 273 6.50 -7.09 -7.68
C SER A 273 7.58 -6.03 -7.96
N PRO A 274 8.88 -6.30 -7.71
CA PRO A 274 9.94 -5.29 -7.75
C PRO A 274 10.11 -4.59 -9.11
N GLN A 275 9.65 -5.20 -10.21
CA GLN A 275 9.70 -4.62 -11.56
C GLN A 275 8.47 -3.79 -11.93
N ARG A 276 7.41 -3.76 -11.11
CA ARG A 276 6.27 -2.85 -11.29
C ARG A 276 6.76 -1.42 -11.01
N PRO A 277 6.61 -0.45 -11.94
CA PRO A 277 7.00 0.93 -11.68
C PRO A 277 6.21 1.52 -10.52
N VAL A 278 6.88 2.21 -9.59
CA VAL A 278 6.23 2.86 -8.44
C VAL A 278 6.53 4.34 -8.44
N HIS A 279 5.47 5.16 -8.32
CA HIS A 279 5.58 6.60 -8.12
C HIS A 279 4.95 6.94 -6.77
N LEU A 280 5.79 7.29 -5.80
CA LEU A 280 5.35 7.78 -4.50
C LEU A 280 5.39 9.31 -4.49
N PHE A 281 4.21 9.92 -4.45
CA PHE A 281 4.02 11.35 -4.25
C PHE A 281 3.77 11.62 -2.78
N TYR A 282 4.61 12.42 -2.14
CA TYR A 282 4.50 12.72 -0.72
C TYR A 282 4.39 14.22 -0.44
N GLN A 283 3.19 14.67 -0.09
CA GLN A 283 2.92 16.04 0.32
C GLN A 283 3.04 16.24 1.83
N LEU A 284 3.82 17.23 2.20
CA LEU A 284 4.12 17.63 3.57
C LEU A 284 3.81 19.12 3.77
N ARG A 285 3.74 19.54 5.04
CA ARG A 285 3.64 20.97 5.37
C ARG A 285 5.02 21.62 5.39
N THR A 286 5.94 21.01 6.12
CA THR A 286 7.31 21.48 6.36
C THR A 286 8.27 20.28 6.39
N PRO A 287 9.56 20.46 6.05
CA PRO A 287 10.58 19.40 6.19
C PRO A 287 10.74 18.89 7.63
N ALA A 288 10.48 19.73 8.63
CA ALA A 288 10.64 19.38 10.04
C ALA A 288 9.67 18.27 10.53
N ASN A 289 8.48 18.16 9.93
CA ASN A 289 7.47 17.15 10.31
C ASN A 289 7.22 16.20 9.13
N ALA A 290 8.26 15.44 8.78
CA ALA A 290 8.33 14.60 7.59
C ALA A 290 8.64 13.13 7.93
N PRO A 291 7.71 12.39 8.56
CA PRO A 291 7.95 11.02 8.98
C PRO A 291 8.35 10.13 7.78
N PHE A 292 9.33 9.25 8.00
CA PHE A 292 9.95 8.38 6.98
C PHE A 292 10.65 9.06 5.80
N LEU A 293 10.62 10.38 5.62
CA LEU A 293 11.14 11.04 4.41
C LEU A 293 12.62 10.71 4.13
N GLU A 294 13.48 10.76 5.15
CA GLU A 294 14.91 10.48 4.97
C GLU A 294 15.19 8.99 4.72
N SER A 295 14.39 8.11 5.34
CA SER A 295 14.43 6.67 5.08
C SER A 295 13.98 6.35 3.65
N LEU A 296 12.93 7.01 3.15
CA LEU A 296 12.46 6.90 1.77
C LEU A 296 13.52 7.40 0.78
N ARG A 297 14.13 8.56 1.03
CA ARG A 297 15.26 9.07 0.23
C ARG A 297 16.43 8.09 0.21
N SER A 298 16.78 7.51 1.37
CA SER A 298 17.84 6.51 1.49
C SER A 298 17.52 5.23 0.70
N VAL A 299 16.27 4.77 0.72
CA VAL A 299 15.80 3.65 -0.11
C VAL A 299 15.91 4.02 -1.59
N VAL A 300 15.34 5.15 -2.04
CA VAL A 300 15.40 5.58 -3.45
C VAL A 300 16.84 5.75 -3.95
N ALA A 301 17.74 6.32 -3.15
CA ALA A 301 19.15 6.47 -3.51
C ALA A 301 19.88 5.13 -3.68
N ARG A 302 19.47 4.08 -2.95
CA ARG A 302 19.95 2.70 -3.13
C ARG A 302 19.26 2.00 -4.31
N CYS A 303 17.95 2.19 -4.47
CA CYS A 303 17.09 1.40 -5.36
C CYS A 303 16.98 1.91 -6.79
N SER A 304 16.98 3.22 -7.03
CA SER A 304 16.63 3.85 -8.32
C SER A 304 17.48 3.44 -9.53
N ARG A 305 18.63 2.77 -9.31
CA ARG A 305 19.48 2.24 -10.40
C ARG A 305 19.06 0.85 -10.89
N THR A 306 18.29 0.10 -10.11
CA THR A 306 17.93 -1.30 -10.39
C THR A 306 16.43 -1.59 -10.24
N LEU A 307 15.68 -0.71 -9.58
CA LEU A 307 14.22 -0.76 -9.46
C LEU A 307 13.58 0.53 -10.00
N PRO A 308 12.43 0.45 -10.69
CA PRO A 308 11.69 1.60 -11.21
C PRO A 308 10.91 2.35 -10.10
N LEU A 309 11.62 2.83 -9.08
CA LEU A 309 11.05 3.54 -7.93
C LEU A 309 11.35 5.04 -7.99
N ASN A 310 10.30 5.86 -8.04
CA ASN A 310 10.35 7.31 -8.09
C ASN A 310 9.68 7.92 -6.84
N LEU A 311 10.32 8.91 -6.20
CA LEU A 311 9.79 9.66 -5.06
C LEU A 311 9.70 11.15 -5.44
N HIS A 312 8.53 11.73 -5.23
CA HIS A 312 8.21 13.12 -5.56
C HIS A 312 7.73 13.84 -4.29
N VAL A 313 8.51 14.81 -3.79
CA VAL A 313 8.27 15.43 -2.48
C VAL A 313 7.72 16.85 -2.67
N PHE A 314 6.66 17.20 -1.95
CA PHE A 314 6.01 18.51 -2.02
C PHE A 314 5.90 19.15 -0.63
N PHE A 315 6.38 20.39 -0.49
CA PHE A 315 6.21 21.18 0.73
C PHE A 315 5.24 22.34 0.50
N SER A 316 4.08 22.24 1.15
CA SER A 316 2.97 23.19 0.97
C SER A 316 3.13 24.51 1.74
N ASN A 317 4.01 24.58 2.74
CA ASN A 317 4.35 25.81 3.47
C ASN A 317 5.70 25.67 4.21
N PRO A 318 6.83 25.54 3.47
CA PRO A 318 8.15 25.47 4.07
C PRO A 318 8.58 26.86 4.57
N ALA A 319 9.33 26.91 5.68
CA ALA A 319 9.78 28.17 6.29
C ALA A 319 10.98 28.80 5.54
N GLU A 320 11.74 27.96 4.85
CA GLU A 320 12.90 28.29 4.00
C GLU A 320 12.73 27.50 2.68
N GLU A 321 13.44 27.85 1.61
CA GLU A 321 13.39 27.03 0.38
C GLU A 321 13.91 25.61 0.65
N PRO A 322 13.34 24.56 0.02
CA PRO A 322 13.80 23.20 0.21
C PRO A 322 15.29 23.02 -0.11
N THR A 323 15.98 22.27 0.74
CA THR A 323 17.44 22.08 0.62
C THR A 323 17.85 21.01 -0.39
N GLN A 324 16.91 20.22 -0.92
CA GLN A 324 17.15 19.32 -2.05
C GLN A 324 16.52 19.88 -3.33
N ALA A 325 17.27 19.80 -4.43
CA ALA A 325 16.90 20.41 -5.71
C ALA A 325 15.63 19.80 -6.36
N ASP A 326 15.28 18.57 -5.98
CA ASP A 326 14.13 17.83 -6.52
C ASP A 326 12.85 18.00 -5.67
N ASP A 327 12.93 18.69 -4.52
CA ASP A 327 11.79 18.99 -3.67
C ASP A 327 10.95 20.14 -4.26
N SER A 328 9.64 19.92 -4.42
CA SER A 328 8.73 20.93 -4.97
C SER A 328 8.08 21.80 -3.88
N ILE A 329 7.90 23.10 -4.16
CA ILE A 329 7.14 24.02 -3.28
C ILE A 329 5.70 24.13 -3.77
N GLY A 330 4.74 24.03 -2.85
CA GLY A 330 3.32 24.21 -3.11
C GLY A 330 2.50 22.97 -2.78
N ARG A 331 1.26 22.94 -3.27
CA ARG A 331 0.37 21.79 -3.17
C ARG A 331 0.43 20.99 -4.46
N ILE A 332 0.50 19.66 -4.33
CA ILE A 332 0.40 18.75 -5.47
C ILE A 332 -1.04 18.73 -6.01
N ASP A 333 -1.19 18.56 -7.32
CA ASP A 333 -2.45 18.31 -8.01
C ASP A 333 -2.29 17.13 -9.01
N ALA A 334 -3.38 16.76 -9.69
CA ALA A 334 -3.36 15.69 -10.69
C ALA A 334 -2.45 15.97 -11.90
N ASN A 335 -2.21 17.23 -12.27
CA ASN A 335 -1.31 17.57 -13.39
C ASN A 335 0.15 17.27 -13.03
N HIS A 336 0.56 17.56 -11.79
CA HIS A 336 1.90 17.19 -11.30
C HIS A 336 2.11 15.67 -11.33
N ILE A 337 1.09 14.90 -10.95
CA ILE A 337 1.13 13.43 -10.96
C ILE A 337 1.28 12.92 -12.41
N LEU A 338 0.38 13.33 -13.30
CA LEU A 338 0.35 12.85 -14.69
C LEU A 338 1.52 13.38 -15.55
N THR A 339 2.16 14.47 -15.15
CA THR A 339 3.43 14.93 -15.77
C THR A 339 4.57 13.94 -15.52
N GLN A 340 4.56 13.25 -14.39
CA GLN A 340 5.61 12.30 -13.99
C GLN A 340 5.28 10.85 -14.36
N VAL A 341 4.01 10.46 -14.29
CA VAL A 341 3.53 9.09 -14.60
C VAL A 341 3.16 8.91 -16.08
N GLY A 342 2.71 9.98 -16.74
CA GLY A 342 2.00 9.90 -18.02
C GLY A 342 0.53 9.49 -17.85
N GLN A 343 -0.19 9.31 -18.97
CA GLN A 343 -1.51 8.67 -18.93
C GLN A 343 -1.33 7.21 -18.51
N THR A 344 -2.17 6.74 -17.58
CA THR A 344 -2.00 5.42 -16.99
C THR A 344 -3.34 4.76 -16.70
N ASN A 345 -3.36 3.42 -16.76
CA ASN A 345 -4.39 2.57 -16.16
C ASN A 345 -3.89 1.97 -14.83
N GLY A 346 -2.82 2.51 -14.26
CA GLY A 346 -2.29 2.09 -12.96
C GLY A 346 -3.15 2.55 -11.79
N GLU A 347 -3.16 1.73 -10.75
CA GLU A 347 -3.87 2.01 -9.50
C GLU A 347 -3.31 3.28 -8.84
N CYS A 348 -4.19 4.21 -8.52
CA CYS A 348 -3.90 5.43 -7.80
C CYS A 348 -4.42 5.31 -6.37
N MET A 349 -3.53 5.02 -5.42
CA MET A 349 -3.85 4.88 -4.00
C MET A 349 -3.59 6.22 -3.30
N ILE A 350 -4.60 6.81 -2.66
CA ILE A 350 -4.54 8.15 -2.09
C ILE A 350 -4.88 8.12 -0.59
N CYS A 351 -4.06 8.73 0.27
CA CYS A 351 -4.40 8.89 1.68
C CYS A 351 -3.93 10.23 2.26
N GLY A 352 -4.82 10.94 2.94
CA GLY A 352 -4.54 12.27 3.49
C GLY A 352 -5.80 12.98 4.01
N PRO A 353 -5.76 14.32 4.19
CA PRO A 353 -6.95 15.11 4.54
C PRO A 353 -8.03 15.05 3.44
N ASP A 354 -9.31 15.13 3.82
CA ASP A 354 -10.43 14.88 2.90
C ASP A 354 -10.41 15.80 1.66
N GLN A 355 -10.16 17.10 1.85
CA GLN A 355 -10.02 18.06 0.74
C GLN A 355 -8.86 17.75 -0.22
N PHE A 356 -7.78 17.15 0.29
CA PHE A 356 -6.65 16.74 -0.52
C PHE A 356 -7.03 15.51 -1.37
N MET A 357 -7.63 14.50 -0.76
CA MET A 357 -8.04 13.29 -1.47
C MET A 357 -9.09 13.60 -2.55
N ALA A 358 -10.15 14.34 -2.20
CA ALA A 358 -11.19 14.74 -3.14
C ALA A 358 -10.63 15.55 -4.32
N SER A 359 -9.71 16.49 -4.08
CA SER A 359 -9.10 17.29 -5.14
C SER A 359 -8.19 16.48 -6.07
N ILE A 360 -7.46 15.48 -5.56
CA ILE A 360 -6.61 14.61 -6.38
C ILE A 360 -7.47 13.63 -7.16
N ALA A 361 -8.40 12.93 -6.51
CA ALA A 361 -9.26 11.92 -7.14
C ALA A 361 -10.07 12.53 -8.29
N ALA A 362 -10.78 13.64 -8.04
CA ALA A 362 -11.55 14.34 -9.08
C ALA A 362 -10.66 14.83 -10.23
N GLY A 363 -9.43 15.28 -9.93
CA GLY A 363 -8.47 15.70 -10.95
C GLY A 363 -7.98 14.55 -11.84
N LEU A 364 -7.66 13.39 -11.26
CA LEU A 364 -7.22 12.19 -11.99
C LEU A 364 -8.33 11.64 -12.89
N VAL A 365 -9.56 11.53 -12.37
CA VAL A 365 -10.73 11.08 -13.15
C VAL A 365 -11.06 12.08 -14.28
N THR A 366 -11.02 13.39 -14.01
CA THR A 366 -11.20 14.42 -15.05
C THR A 366 -10.14 14.34 -16.16
N ALA A 367 -8.92 13.91 -15.81
CA ALA A 367 -7.83 13.68 -16.76
C ALA A 367 -7.85 12.27 -17.40
N GLY A 368 -8.89 11.47 -17.15
CA GLY A 368 -9.11 10.19 -17.82
C GLY A 368 -8.40 8.98 -17.21
N VAL A 369 -8.03 9.02 -15.93
CA VAL A 369 -7.74 7.80 -15.16
C VAL A 369 -9.09 7.11 -14.85
N PRO A 370 -9.23 5.78 -15.02
CA PRO A 370 -10.47 5.07 -14.68
C PRO A 370 -10.87 5.29 -13.21
N GLU A 371 -12.15 5.53 -12.96
CA GLU A 371 -12.67 5.82 -11.61
C GLU A 371 -12.49 4.64 -10.65
N ASP A 372 -12.67 3.43 -11.17
CA ASP A 372 -12.45 2.16 -10.48
C ASP A 372 -10.97 1.83 -10.21
N HIS A 373 -10.04 2.66 -10.70
CA HIS A 373 -8.60 2.59 -10.43
C HIS A 373 -8.12 3.71 -9.47
N VAL A 374 -9.02 4.56 -8.96
CA VAL A 374 -8.71 5.67 -8.04
C VAL A 374 -9.25 5.35 -6.64
N HIS A 375 -8.39 4.86 -5.77
CA HIS A 375 -8.73 4.38 -4.42
C HIS A 375 -8.25 5.36 -3.35
N TYR A 376 -9.02 5.53 -2.26
CA TYR A 376 -8.63 6.41 -1.16
C TYR A 376 -9.18 5.96 0.19
N GLU A 377 -8.47 6.30 1.27
CA GLU A 377 -8.87 6.03 2.66
C GLU A 377 -8.82 7.29 3.53
N SER A 378 -9.94 7.64 4.18
CA SER A 378 -10.01 8.70 5.19
C SER A 378 -9.80 8.14 6.60
N PHE A 379 -9.12 8.93 7.44
CA PHE A 379 -8.89 8.63 8.86
C PHE A 379 -9.99 9.19 9.79
N GLY A 380 -11.23 9.28 9.30
CA GLY A 380 -12.41 9.58 10.12
C GLY A 380 -12.68 11.05 10.41
N GLY A 381 -12.35 11.96 9.48
CA GLY A 381 -12.76 13.37 9.58
C GLY A 381 -14.28 13.54 9.52
N LYS A 382 -14.83 14.51 10.26
CA LYS A 382 -16.22 14.98 10.02
C LYS A 382 -16.26 15.87 8.77
N SER A 383 -16.25 15.28 7.57
CA SER A 383 -16.34 16.03 6.31
C SER A 383 -17.71 15.90 5.65
N LYS A 384 -18.50 16.98 5.68
CA LYS A 384 -19.66 17.19 4.78
C LYS A 384 -19.18 17.53 3.36
N GLY A 385 -18.33 16.68 2.80
CA GLY A 385 -17.63 16.87 1.54
C GLY A 385 -18.09 15.86 0.50
N VAL A 386 -18.59 16.34 -0.64
CA VAL A 386 -18.88 15.52 -1.81
C VAL A 386 -17.58 14.83 -2.24
N GLY A 387 -17.55 13.49 -2.25
CA GLY A 387 -16.33 12.76 -2.58
C GLY A 387 -16.21 11.33 -2.06
N ALA A 388 -17.20 10.80 -1.33
CA ALA A 388 -17.36 9.36 -1.22
C ALA A 388 -17.97 8.82 -2.53
N ILE A 389 -17.13 8.60 -3.56
CA ILE A 389 -17.50 7.75 -4.70
C ILE A 389 -17.64 6.32 -4.14
N ALA A 390 -18.82 5.70 -4.04
CA ALA A 390 -20.03 5.79 -4.88
C ALA A 390 -19.75 5.44 -6.35
N ALA A 391 -19.48 4.16 -6.57
CA ALA A 391 -19.59 3.55 -7.89
C ALA A 391 -20.96 3.91 -8.50
N GLY A 392 -20.93 4.43 -9.73
CA GLY A 392 -21.94 5.32 -10.27
C GLY A 392 -23.42 4.95 -10.03
N SER A 393 -24.14 5.88 -9.41
CA SER A 393 -25.55 6.13 -9.69
C SER A 393 -25.67 7.44 -10.47
N GLN A 394 -26.31 7.37 -11.64
CA GLN A 394 -26.63 8.55 -12.46
C GLN A 394 -27.53 9.54 -11.70
N ASP A 395 -27.60 10.78 -12.20
CA ASP A 395 -28.45 11.87 -11.68
C ASP A 395 -29.83 11.40 -11.20
N ASP A 396 -30.02 11.40 -9.88
CA ASP A 396 -31.33 11.45 -9.27
C ASP A 396 -31.28 12.25 -7.97
N ALA A 397 -31.76 13.49 -8.00
CA ALA A 397 -32.05 14.29 -6.81
C ALA A 397 -33.33 13.78 -6.11
N ALA A 398 -33.39 12.46 -5.88
CA ALA A 398 -34.57 11.73 -5.46
C ALA A 398 -34.57 11.47 -3.95
N GLY A 399 -35.29 12.33 -3.22
CA GLY A 399 -35.89 12.00 -1.92
C GLY A 399 -34.96 11.52 -0.81
N LYS A 400 -34.39 12.45 -0.03
CA LYS A 400 -34.16 12.16 1.39
C LYS A 400 -35.48 11.70 2.01
N SER A 401 -35.50 10.48 2.56
CA SER A 401 -36.68 9.94 3.24
C SER A 401 -37.19 10.93 4.29
N THR A 402 -38.49 11.22 4.26
CA THR A 402 -39.18 12.08 5.24
C THR A 402 -39.63 11.31 6.47
N GLU A 403 -39.31 10.02 6.55
CA GLU A 403 -39.65 9.16 7.68
C GLU A 403 -38.83 9.53 8.91
N ARG A 404 -39.52 9.59 10.05
CA ARG A 404 -38.92 9.91 11.34
C ARG A 404 -38.99 8.69 12.23
N PHE A 405 -37.86 8.35 12.82
CA PHE A 405 -37.72 7.20 13.72
C PHE A 405 -37.22 7.67 15.08
N GLN A 406 -37.69 7.04 16.15
CA GLN A 406 -37.10 7.23 17.48
C GLN A 406 -35.83 6.38 17.59
N VAL A 407 -34.73 7.02 17.96
CA VAL A 407 -33.44 6.40 18.26
C VAL A 407 -33.21 6.51 19.75
N ARG A 408 -33.25 5.38 20.45
CA ARG A 408 -33.01 5.31 21.90
C ARG A 408 -31.61 4.77 22.19
N PHE A 409 -30.83 5.53 22.94
CA PHE A 409 -29.51 5.14 23.44
C PHE A 409 -29.67 4.64 24.88
N ALA A 410 -29.50 3.33 25.09
CA ALA A 410 -29.90 2.65 26.32
C ALA A 410 -29.12 3.11 27.56
N GLU A 411 -27.81 3.35 27.43
CA GLU A 411 -26.94 3.76 28.55
C GLU A 411 -27.14 5.20 29.02
N SER A 412 -27.47 6.11 28.10
CA SER A 412 -27.72 7.52 28.42
C SER A 412 -29.18 7.83 28.75
N ASP A 413 -30.08 6.85 28.59
CA ASP A 413 -31.55 6.97 28.61
C ASP A 413 -32.09 8.07 27.67
N GLN A 414 -31.29 8.48 26.68
CA GLN A 414 -31.67 9.52 25.72
C GLN A 414 -32.47 8.91 24.57
N ALA A 415 -33.53 9.62 24.17
CA ALA A 415 -34.28 9.36 22.95
C ALA A 415 -34.18 10.58 22.03
N VAL A 416 -33.73 10.36 20.79
CA VAL A 416 -33.50 11.38 19.78
C VAL A 416 -34.31 11.01 18.55
N THR A 417 -34.90 12.00 17.87
CA THR A 417 -35.65 11.75 16.64
C THR A 417 -34.73 11.83 15.44
N TRP A 418 -34.57 10.73 14.70
CA TRP A 418 -33.97 10.75 13.37
C TRP A 418 -34.85 11.53 12.41
N THR A 419 -34.28 12.46 11.63
CA THR A 419 -35.02 13.22 10.60
C THR A 419 -34.43 13.16 9.20
N GLY A 420 -33.39 12.35 8.97
CA GLY A 420 -32.69 12.24 7.69
C GLY A 420 -31.82 13.45 7.33
N SER A 421 -31.60 14.37 8.28
CA SER A 421 -30.63 15.45 8.17
C SER A 421 -29.20 14.96 8.39
N GLU A 422 -29.06 13.93 9.21
CA GLU A 422 -27.84 13.23 9.60
C GLU A 422 -27.43 12.21 8.53
N GLU A 423 -26.13 11.89 8.44
CA GLU A 423 -25.63 10.93 7.45
C GLU A 423 -25.67 9.49 8.00
N SER A 424 -25.42 9.32 9.29
CA SER A 424 -25.39 8.03 10.02
C SER A 424 -25.95 8.12 11.45
N LEU A 425 -26.27 6.97 12.05
CA LEU A 425 -26.67 6.87 13.47
C LEU A 425 -25.59 7.38 14.44
N LEU A 426 -24.30 7.32 14.06
CA LEU A 426 -23.20 7.91 14.82
C LEU A 426 -23.27 9.45 14.85
N ASP A 427 -23.61 10.08 13.73
CA ASP A 427 -23.72 11.55 13.69
C ASP A 427 -24.88 12.02 14.59
N LEU A 428 -26.02 11.32 14.58
CA LEU A 428 -27.14 11.59 15.48
C LEU A 428 -26.75 11.41 16.96
N ALA A 429 -25.95 10.38 17.27
CA ALA A 429 -25.44 10.15 18.63
C ALA A 429 -24.53 11.31 19.08
N GLU A 430 -23.57 11.70 18.24
CA GLU A 430 -22.63 12.78 18.53
C GLU A 430 -23.32 14.15 18.67
N ASP A 431 -24.29 14.47 17.81
CA ASP A 431 -25.05 15.73 17.87
C ASP A 431 -25.98 15.80 19.09
N ALA A 432 -26.38 14.64 19.64
CA ALA A 432 -27.08 14.53 20.93
C ALA A 432 -26.14 14.50 22.15
N GLY A 433 -24.82 14.44 21.95
CA GLY A 433 -23.83 14.33 23.02
C GLY A 433 -23.67 12.92 23.62
N VAL A 434 -24.09 11.87 22.91
CA VAL A 434 -23.85 10.47 23.26
C VAL A 434 -22.48 10.03 22.74
N GLU A 435 -21.56 9.69 23.64
CA GLU A 435 -20.23 9.19 23.28
C GLU A 435 -20.29 7.72 22.82
N ILE A 436 -20.11 7.49 21.51
CA ILE A 436 -19.93 6.16 20.92
C ILE A 436 -18.51 6.05 20.39
N GLU A 437 -17.81 4.94 20.67
CA GLU A 437 -16.49 4.70 20.08
C GLU A 437 -16.57 4.66 18.55
N SER A 438 -15.58 5.28 17.90
CA SER A 438 -15.51 5.35 16.45
C SER A 438 -14.08 5.66 16.00
N SER A 439 -13.77 5.30 14.75
CA SER A 439 -12.49 5.62 14.14
C SER A 439 -12.59 5.88 12.63
N CYS A 440 -12.77 4.87 11.78
CA CYS A 440 -12.72 5.05 10.31
C CYS A 440 -13.83 5.95 9.74
N ARG A 441 -15.03 5.92 10.34
CA ARG A 441 -16.29 6.47 9.80
C ARG A 441 -16.72 5.96 8.42
N SER A 442 -16.10 4.88 7.90
CA SER A 442 -16.38 4.28 6.59
C SER A 442 -16.93 2.84 6.66
N GLY A 443 -17.24 2.33 7.85
CA GLY A 443 -17.74 0.97 8.03
C GLY A 443 -16.68 -0.15 7.96
N SER A 444 -15.39 0.16 7.80
CA SER A 444 -14.32 -0.85 7.62
C SER A 444 -13.70 -1.40 8.91
N CYS A 445 -13.52 -0.55 9.93
CA CYS A 445 -12.70 -0.94 11.09
C CYS A 445 -13.41 -1.69 12.22
N GLY A 446 -14.74 -1.57 12.35
CA GLY A 446 -15.50 -2.15 13.49
C GLY A 446 -15.52 -1.33 14.79
N ALA A 447 -14.80 -0.20 14.89
CA ALA A 447 -14.72 0.60 16.13
C ALA A 447 -16.08 1.08 16.68
N CYS A 448 -17.08 1.17 15.83
CA CYS A 448 -18.42 1.72 16.14
C CYS A 448 -19.52 0.65 16.17
N VAL A 449 -19.14 -0.62 16.36
CA VAL A 449 -20.10 -1.71 16.58
C VAL A 449 -20.82 -1.48 17.89
N CYS A 450 -22.13 -1.26 17.81
CA CYS A 450 -23.04 -1.24 18.94
C CYS A 450 -24.02 -2.41 18.83
N ARG A 451 -24.71 -2.74 19.92
CA ARG A 451 -25.75 -3.76 19.92
C ARG A 451 -27.11 -3.15 19.59
N LEU A 452 -27.74 -3.67 18.54
CA LEU A 452 -29.11 -3.33 18.14
C LEU A 452 -30.10 -4.17 18.96
N LYS A 453 -30.65 -3.58 20.03
CA LYS A 453 -31.63 -4.24 20.92
C LYS A 453 -32.97 -4.48 20.25
N ARG A 454 -33.39 -3.51 19.44
CA ARG A 454 -34.69 -3.47 18.77
C ARG A 454 -34.58 -2.63 17.51
N GLY A 455 -35.44 -2.93 16.54
CA GLY A 455 -35.60 -2.17 15.30
C GLY A 455 -34.75 -2.74 14.17
N THR A 456 -34.64 -1.97 13.10
CA THR A 456 -33.96 -2.35 11.87
C THR A 456 -33.16 -1.17 11.34
N VAL A 457 -32.06 -1.49 10.67
CA VAL A 457 -31.19 -0.52 10.00
C VAL A 457 -30.94 -0.95 8.56
N ALA A 458 -30.52 -0.01 7.74
CA ALA A 458 -29.97 -0.26 6.41
C ALA A 458 -28.60 0.41 6.28
N TYR A 459 -27.83 -0.03 5.29
CA TYR A 459 -26.58 0.56 4.86
C TYR A 459 -26.72 0.94 3.38
N ASP A 460 -26.30 2.15 2.99
CA ASP A 460 -26.36 2.60 1.59
C ASP A 460 -25.48 1.73 0.67
N GLN A 461 -24.38 1.20 1.22
CA GLN A 461 -23.51 0.18 0.63
C GLN A 461 -23.18 -0.87 1.70
N PRO A 462 -22.98 -2.15 1.36
CA PRO A 462 -22.56 -3.17 2.32
C PRO A 462 -21.26 -2.77 3.01
N PRO A 463 -21.18 -2.77 4.36
CA PRO A 463 -19.94 -2.47 5.07
C PRO A 463 -18.90 -3.58 4.88
N GLU A 464 -17.61 -3.22 4.88
CA GLU A 464 -16.51 -4.19 4.82
C GLU A 464 -16.33 -4.97 6.13
N HIS A 465 -16.78 -4.42 7.25
CA HIS A 465 -16.75 -5.10 8.53
C HIS A 465 -18.00 -5.97 8.69
N ASP A 466 -17.80 -7.28 8.87
CA ASP A 466 -18.87 -8.22 9.22
C ASP A 466 -19.61 -7.75 10.47
N VAL A 467 -20.94 -7.71 10.40
CA VAL A 467 -21.81 -7.33 11.52
C VAL A 467 -22.54 -8.58 12.01
N ASP A 468 -22.25 -9.02 13.24
CA ASP A 468 -22.90 -10.20 13.80
C ASP A 468 -24.40 -9.95 14.07
N ALA A 469 -25.19 -11.01 14.17
CA ALA A 469 -26.64 -10.92 14.32
C ALA A 469 -27.04 -10.20 15.63
N GLY A 470 -27.64 -9.00 15.50
CA GLY A 470 -28.00 -8.13 16.62
C GLY A 470 -27.00 -7.02 16.90
N GLU A 471 -26.01 -6.81 16.01
CA GLU A 471 -25.09 -5.69 16.04
C GLU A 471 -25.41 -4.64 14.95
N VAL A 472 -24.78 -3.46 15.05
CA VAL A 472 -24.91 -2.35 14.09
C VAL A 472 -23.62 -1.53 14.01
N LEU A 473 -23.18 -1.20 12.80
CA LEU A 473 -22.08 -0.26 12.56
C LEU A 473 -22.60 1.18 12.51
N MET A 474 -22.54 1.86 13.66
CA MET A 474 -23.15 3.18 13.86
C MET A 474 -22.73 4.23 12.82
N CYS A 475 -21.48 4.20 12.33
CA CYS A 475 -20.95 5.22 11.42
C CYS A 475 -21.46 5.15 9.97
N VAL A 476 -22.13 4.07 9.57
CA VAL A 476 -22.68 3.90 8.21
C VAL A 476 -24.13 3.40 8.21
N ALA A 477 -24.67 3.01 9.38
CA ALA A 477 -26.05 2.59 9.53
C ALA A 477 -27.02 3.76 9.52
N ARG A 478 -28.17 3.57 8.87
CA ARG A 478 -29.37 4.42 8.96
C ARG A 478 -30.56 3.61 9.49
N PRO A 479 -31.41 4.18 10.35
CA PRO A 479 -32.60 3.47 10.85
C PRO A 479 -33.65 3.32 9.76
N THR A 480 -34.31 2.16 9.74
CA THR A 480 -35.50 1.87 8.90
C THR A 480 -36.75 1.58 9.75
N SER A 481 -36.63 1.67 11.07
CA SER A 481 -37.71 1.67 12.04
C SER A 481 -37.22 2.33 13.35
N ASP A 482 -38.08 2.45 14.36
CA ASP A 482 -37.63 2.85 15.71
C ASP A 482 -36.59 1.86 16.25
N VAL A 483 -35.41 2.38 16.60
CA VAL A 483 -34.26 1.58 17.06
C VAL A 483 -33.89 1.85 18.51
N GLU A 484 -33.40 0.80 19.17
CA GLU A 484 -32.82 0.88 20.51
C GLU A 484 -31.41 0.29 20.48
N ILE A 485 -30.45 1.06 21.00
CA ILE A 485 -29.01 0.85 20.79
C ILE A 485 -28.31 0.84 22.16
N GLU A 486 -27.56 -0.22 22.43
CA GLU A 486 -26.66 -0.39 23.59
C GLU A 486 -25.22 -0.34 23.08
N SER A 487 -24.33 0.41 23.75
CA SER A 487 -22.90 0.41 23.43
C SER A 487 -22.28 -0.92 23.86
N THR A 488 -21.16 -1.28 23.25
CA THR A 488 -20.42 -2.52 23.55
C THR A 488 -19.25 -2.30 24.51
N GLN A 489 -19.22 -1.14 25.20
CA GLN A 489 -18.13 -0.64 26.05
C GLN A 489 -18.20 -1.14 27.51
#